data_AF-A0A376U272-F1
#
_entry.id   AF-A0A376U272-F1
#
_cell.length_a   1.000
_cell.length_b   1.000
_cell.length_c   1.000
_cell.angle_alpha   90.00
_cell.angle_beta   90.00
_cell.angle_gamma   90.00
#
_symmetry.space_group_name_H-M   'P 1'
#
loop_
_entity.id
_entity.type
_entity.pdbx_description
1 polymer ?
#
loop_
_entity_poly.entity_id
_entity_poly.type
_entity_poly.pdbx_seq_one_letter_code
_entity_poly.pdbx_strand_id
1 'polypeptide(L)'
;MEQAEEAGAQLITGIRVDNLVQRDGKVVGVEADGDVIEAKTVILADGVNSILAEKLGMAKRVKPTDVAVGVKELIELPKSVIEDRFQLQGNQGAACLFAGSPTDGLMGRRLPLYQ
;
A
#
# COMPACT_ATOMS: atom_id res chain seq x y z
N MET A 1 -5.18 7.21 10.82
CA MET A 1 -6.48 6.53 10.91
C MET A 1 -7.44 7.43 11.65
N GLU A 2 -7.11 7.80 12.88
CA GLU A 2 -7.84 8.75 13.74
C GLU A 2 -8.36 10.01 13.02
N GLN A 3 -7.51 10.70 12.26
CA GLN A 3 -7.91 11.93 11.53
C GLN A 3 -9.10 11.75 10.56
N ALA A 4 -9.24 10.57 9.93
CA ALA A 4 -10.34 10.33 8.98
C ALA A 4 -11.66 10.08 9.71
N GLU A 5 -11.61 9.36 10.83
CA GLU A 5 -12.78 9.11 11.68
C GLU A 5 -13.25 10.39 12.37
N GLU A 6 -12.33 11.24 12.84
CA GLU A 6 -12.64 12.59 13.37
C GLU A 6 -13.32 13.48 12.31
N ALA A 7 -12.95 13.32 11.04
CA ALA A 7 -13.61 14.00 9.92
C ALA A 7 -14.97 13.39 9.55
N GLY A 8 -15.43 12.35 10.24
CA GLY A 8 -16.75 11.73 10.07
C GLY A 8 -16.77 10.50 9.15
N ALA A 9 -15.63 9.99 8.73
CA ALA A 9 -15.58 8.73 7.98
C ALA A 9 -15.85 7.54 8.92
N GLN A 10 -16.64 6.57 8.47
CA GLN A 10 -16.76 5.30 9.15
C GLN A 10 -15.65 4.36 8.67
N LEU A 11 -14.85 3.85 9.60
CA LEU A 11 -13.82 2.87 9.31
C LEU A 11 -14.31 1.45 9.63
N ILE A 12 -14.18 0.55 8.66
CA ILE A 12 -14.47 -0.87 8.83
C ILE A 12 -13.20 -1.63 8.46
N THR A 13 -12.57 -2.28 9.45
CA THR A 13 -11.32 -3.02 9.27
C THR A 13 -11.54 -4.52 9.43
N GLY A 14 -10.57 -5.34 8.99
CA GLY A 14 -10.65 -6.80 9.09
C GLY A 14 -11.59 -7.46 8.07
N ILE A 15 -12.18 -6.68 7.16
CA ILE A 15 -13.09 -7.16 6.12
C ILE A 15 -12.44 -6.94 4.75
N ARG A 16 -12.49 -7.97 3.90
CA ARG A 16 -12.10 -7.88 2.49
C ARG A 16 -13.33 -7.67 1.63
N VAL A 17 -13.25 -6.73 0.69
CA VAL A 17 -14.25 -6.60 -0.38
C VAL A 17 -13.97 -7.65 -1.45
N ASP A 18 -14.95 -8.51 -1.73
CA ASP A 18 -14.82 -9.61 -2.68
C ASP A 18 -15.33 -9.25 -4.08
N ASN A 19 -16.43 -8.48 -4.15
CA ASN A 19 -17.07 -8.10 -5.42
C ASN A 19 -17.63 -6.67 -5.40
N LEU A 20 -17.89 -6.16 -6.60
CA LEU A 20 -18.65 -4.93 -6.83
C LEU A 20 -20.09 -5.28 -7.17
N VAL A 21 -21.04 -4.62 -6.50
CA VAL A 21 -22.46 -4.80 -6.78
C VAL A 21 -22.84 -3.89 -7.93
N GLN A 22 -23.41 -4.47 -8.99
CA GLN A 22 -23.79 -3.75 -10.20
C GLN A 22 -25.29 -3.87 -10.47
N ARG A 23 -25.93 -2.74 -10.80
CA ARG A 23 -27.33 -2.66 -11.26
C ARG A 23 -27.39 -1.69 -12.44
N ASP A 24 -28.06 -2.07 -13.51
CA ASP A 24 -28.23 -1.25 -14.72
C ASP A 24 -26.91 -0.69 -15.30
N GLY A 25 -25.85 -1.52 -15.27
CA GLY A 25 -24.52 -1.14 -15.74
C GLY A 25 -23.77 -0.14 -14.87
N LYS A 26 -24.24 0.13 -13.64
CA LYS A 26 -23.59 1.02 -12.67
C LYS A 26 -23.18 0.24 -11.43
N VAL A 27 -22.02 0.60 -10.87
CA VAL A 27 -21.62 0.16 -9.54
C VAL A 27 -22.46 0.89 -8.50
N VAL A 28 -23.12 0.13 -7.62
CA VAL A 28 -24.03 0.64 -6.59
C VAL A 28 -23.64 0.20 -5.17
N GLY A 29 -22.46 -0.38 -5.01
CA GLY A 29 -21.98 -0.87 -3.73
C GLY A 29 -20.88 -1.91 -3.85
N VAL A 30 -20.54 -2.50 -2.71
CA VAL A 30 -19.56 -3.56 -2.55
C VAL A 30 -20.18 -4.74 -1.82
N GLU A 31 -19.71 -5.94 -2.15
CA GLU A 31 -19.98 -7.15 -1.38
C GLU A 31 -18.73 -7.49 -0.57
N ALA A 32 -18.90 -7.69 0.73
CA ALA A 32 -17.81 -7.93 1.67
C ALA A 32 -18.29 -8.89 2.76
N ASP A 33 -17.62 -10.04 2.91
CA ASP A 33 -17.98 -11.09 3.88
C ASP A 33 -19.44 -11.58 3.78
N GLY A 34 -19.98 -11.63 2.56
CA GLY A 34 -21.36 -12.05 2.28
C GLY A 34 -22.42 -10.95 2.47
N ASP A 35 -22.04 -9.80 3.04
CA ASP A 35 -22.91 -8.64 3.18
C ASP A 35 -22.76 -7.65 2.02
N VAL A 36 -23.85 -6.95 1.70
CA VAL A 36 -23.87 -5.89 0.70
C VAL A 36 -23.90 -4.53 1.37
N ILE A 37 -22.90 -3.71 1.06
CA ILE A 37 -22.85 -2.31 1.47
C ILE A 37 -23.15 -1.46 0.23
N GLU A 38 -24.33 -0.84 0.21
CA GLU A 38 -24.75 0.04 -0.89
C GLU A 38 -24.08 1.41 -0.81
N ALA A 39 -23.66 1.94 -1.95
CA ALA A 39 -23.03 3.24 -2.06
C ALA A 39 -23.37 3.91 -3.40
N LYS A 40 -23.48 5.23 -3.40
CA LYS A 40 -23.67 6.02 -4.63
C LYS A 40 -22.43 6.02 -5.52
N THR A 41 -21.25 5.95 -4.89
CA THR A 41 -19.94 5.97 -5.52
C THR A 41 -19.03 5.02 -4.78
N VAL A 42 -18.27 4.22 -5.52
CA VAL A 42 -17.21 3.36 -4.99
C VAL A 42 -15.88 3.84 -5.53
N ILE A 43 -14.91 4.07 -4.63
CA ILE A 43 -13.53 4.44 -4.99
C ILE A 43 -12.65 3.21 -4.75
N LEU A 44 -12.06 2.67 -5.82
CA LEU A 44 -11.11 1.57 -5.73
C LEU A 44 -9.73 2.13 -5.38
N ALA A 45 -9.33 1.95 -4.12
CA ALA A 45 -8.02 2.32 -3.58
C ALA A 45 -7.28 1.08 -3.02
N ASP A 46 -7.42 -0.06 -3.71
CA ASP A 46 -6.96 -1.40 -3.29
C ASP A 46 -5.50 -1.73 -3.69
N GLY A 47 -4.75 -0.74 -4.15
CA GLY A 47 -3.31 -0.82 -4.41
C GLY A 47 -2.94 -1.47 -5.75
N VAL A 48 -1.69 -1.94 -5.86
CA VAL A 48 -1.08 -2.37 -7.13
C VAL A 48 -1.79 -3.58 -7.77
N ASN A 49 -2.40 -4.45 -6.95
CA ASN A 49 -3.05 -5.68 -7.39
C ASN A 49 -4.58 -5.52 -7.36
N SER A 50 -5.12 -4.57 -8.13
CA SER A 50 -6.56 -4.26 -8.12
C SER A 50 -7.40 -5.32 -8.85
N ILE A 51 -7.73 -6.39 -8.14
CA ILE A 51 -8.57 -7.49 -8.66
C ILE A 51 -9.99 -6.99 -8.98
N LEU A 52 -10.51 -6.04 -8.21
CA LEU A 52 -11.85 -5.48 -8.41
C LEU A 52 -11.93 -4.66 -9.70
N ALA A 53 -10.90 -3.85 -9.99
CA ALA A 53 -10.83 -3.10 -11.25
C ALA A 53 -10.66 -4.03 -12.47
N GLU A 54 -9.91 -5.12 -12.32
CA GLU A 54 -9.82 -6.17 -13.34
C GLU A 54 -11.18 -6.83 -13.61
N LYS A 55 -11.92 -7.22 -12.56
CA LYS A 55 -13.27 -7.80 -12.69
C LYS A 55 -14.26 -6.86 -13.39
N LEU A 56 -14.13 -5.54 -13.17
CA LEU A 56 -14.96 -4.53 -13.82
C LEU A 56 -14.51 -4.21 -15.26
N GLY A 57 -13.38 -4.78 -15.71
CA GLY A 57 -12.80 -4.49 -17.02
C GLY A 57 -12.18 -3.08 -17.14
N MET A 58 -12.05 -2.35 -16.02
CA MET A 58 -11.46 -1.02 -15.98
C MET A 58 -9.93 -1.05 -15.95
N ALA A 59 -9.36 -2.15 -15.44
CA ALA A 59 -7.92 -2.38 -15.40
C ALA A 59 -7.56 -3.70 -16.10
N LYS A 60 -6.35 -3.74 -16.68
CA LYS A 60 -5.75 -4.98 -17.14
C LYS A 60 -4.87 -5.53 -16.03
N ARG A 61 -4.74 -6.87 -15.97
CA ARG A 61 -3.75 -7.53 -15.12
C ARG A 61 -2.38 -6.92 -15.37
N VAL A 62 -1.71 -6.54 -14.29
CA VAL A 62 -0.37 -5.95 -14.33
C VAL A 62 0.64 -6.95 -14.88
N LYS A 63 1.48 -6.52 -15.82
CA LYS A 63 2.55 -7.37 -16.37
C LYS A 63 3.77 -7.29 -15.47
N PRO A 64 4.58 -8.37 -15.37
CA PRO A 64 5.81 -8.34 -14.59
C PRO A 64 6.79 -7.22 -14.98
N THR A 65 6.77 -6.79 -16.24
CA THR A 65 7.61 -5.69 -16.75
C THR A 65 7.19 -4.30 -16.28
N ASP A 66 5.95 -4.18 -15.78
CA ASP A 66 5.35 -2.89 -15.39
C ASP A 66 5.48 -2.65 -13.87
N VAL A 67 6.04 -3.63 -13.12
CA VAL A 67 6.20 -3.59 -11.66
C VAL A 67 7.59 -4.03 -11.23
N ALA A 68 7.95 -3.66 -10.00
CA ALA A 68 9.13 -4.16 -9.31
C ALA A 68 8.74 -4.94 -8.06
N VAL A 69 9.50 -5.99 -7.75
CA VAL A 69 9.36 -6.70 -6.48
C VAL A 69 10.14 -5.94 -5.40
N GLY A 70 9.45 -5.52 -4.35
CA GLY A 70 10.05 -4.92 -3.16
C GLY A 70 10.16 -5.92 -2.02
N VAL A 71 11.34 -6.04 -1.44
CA VAL A 71 11.56 -6.79 -0.19
C VAL A 71 11.97 -5.78 0.89
N LYS A 72 11.32 -5.83 2.05
CA LYS A 72 11.60 -4.94 3.19
C LYS A 72 11.88 -5.77 4.44
N GLU A 73 12.91 -5.37 5.16
CA GLU A 73 13.26 -5.87 6.49
C GLU A 73 13.22 -4.72 7.49
N LEU A 74 12.72 -4.98 8.69
CA LEU A 74 12.81 -4.05 9.82
C LEU A 74 13.89 -4.56 10.77
N ILE A 75 14.91 -3.74 11.00
CA ILE A 75 16.03 -4.07 11.89
C ILE A 75 15.93 -3.13 13.09
N GLU A 76 15.70 -3.69 14.27
CA GLU A 76 15.69 -2.93 15.51
C GLU A 76 17.13 -2.69 15.99
N LEU A 77 17.44 -1.43 16.28
CA LEU A 77 18.73 -1.00 16.84
C LEU A 77 18.46 -0.01 17.97
N PRO A 78 19.33 0.04 19.00
CA PRO A 78 19.24 1.11 20.01
C PRO A 78 19.32 2.49 19.35
N LYS A 79 18.53 3.45 19.86
CA LYS A 79 18.48 4.83 19.33
C LYS A 79 19.87 5.45 19.15
N SER A 80 20.75 5.30 20.15
CA SER A 80 22.12 5.82 20.09
C SER A 80 22.93 5.25 18.91
N VAL A 81 22.74 3.97 18.57
CA VAL A 81 23.43 3.33 17.44
C VAL A 81 22.94 3.90 16.10
N ILE A 82 21.64 4.24 16.00
CA ILE A 82 21.08 4.90 14.83
C ILE A 82 21.63 6.32 14.72
N GLU A 83 21.59 7.09 15.80
CA GLU A 83 22.12 8.46 15.85
C GLU A 83 23.60 8.52 15.47
N ASP A 84 24.42 7.62 16.03
CA ASP A 84 25.86 7.55 15.75
C ASP A 84 26.15 7.16 14.29
N ARG A 85 25.45 6.15 13.75
CA ARG A 85 25.71 5.64 12.37
C ARG A 85 25.27 6.61 11.29
N PHE A 86 24.20 7.36 11.54
CA PHE A 86 23.60 8.27 10.56
C PHE A 86 23.82 9.75 10.86
N GLN A 87 24.60 10.06 11.91
CA GLN A 87 24.91 11.42 12.36
C GLN A 87 23.66 12.26 12.65
N LEU A 88 22.69 11.67 13.34
CA LEU A 88 21.39 12.28 13.64
C LEU A 88 21.35 12.86 15.05
N GLN A 89 20.49 13.86 15.26
CA GLN A 89 20.21 14.44 16.57
C GLN A 89 18.71 14.52 16.84
N GLY A 90 18.29 14.16 18.06
CA GLY A 90 16.93 14.39 18.54
C GLY A 90 15.89 13.52 17.82
N ASN A 91 15.10 14.14 16.93
CA ASN A 91 14.03 13.51 16.15
C ASN A 91 14.31 13.58 14.63
N GLN A 92 15.56 13.69 14.24
CA GLN A 92 15.96 13.59 12.83
C GLN A 92 15.93 12.13 12.37
N GLY A 93 15.76 11.92 11.06
CA GLY A 93 15.83 10.62 10.42
C GLY A 93 16.69 10.67 9.16
N ALA A 94 17.10 9.51 8.66
CA ALA A 94 17.87 9.37 7.42
C ALA A 94 17.21 8.35 6.47
N ALA A 95 17.26 8.66 5.17
CA ALA A 95 16.90 7.74 4.11
C ALA A 95 18.11 7.61 3.17
N CYS A 96 18.67 6.41 3.06
CA CYS A 96 19.82 6.15 2.22
C CYS A 96 19.39 5.28 1.05
N LEU A 97 19.81 5.64 -0.17
CA LEU A 97 19.56 4.85 -1.36
C LEU A 97 20.85 4.19 -1.81
N PHE A 98 20.89 2.86 -1.81
CA PHE A 98 22.03 2.10 -2.29
C PHE A 98 21.73 1.52 -3.67
N ALA A 99 22.65 1.73 -4.60
CA ALA A 99 22.67 1.12 -5.93
C ALA A 99 24.06 0.48 -6.15
N GLY A 100 24.12 -0.63 -6.89
CA GLY A 100 25.38 -1.33 -7.17
C GLY A 100 25.30 -2.82 -6.86
N SER A 101 26.36 -3.38 -6.28
CA SER A 101 26.47 -4.82 -5.99
C SER A 101 25.31 -5.45 -5.22
N PRO A 102 24.54 -4.77 -4.34
CA PRO A 102 23.42 -5.39 -3.65
C PRO A 102 22.29 -5.90 -4.56
N THR A 103 22.26 -5.49 -5.84
CA THR A 103 21.23 -5.91 -6.81
C THR A 103 21.78 -6.85 -7.87
N ASP A 104 22.99 -7.37 -7.70
CA ASP A 104 23.63 -8.36 -8.58
C ASP A 104 23.56 -8.00 -10.08
N GLY A 105 23.85 -6.73 -10.39
CA GLY A 105 23.81 -6.22 -11.76
C GLY A 105 22.40 -6.00 -12.34
N LEU A 106 21.34 -6.35 -11.60
CA LEU A 106 19.96 -6.04 -11.98
C LEU A 106 19.62 -4.58 -11.64
N MET A 107 18.70 -4.01 -12.43
CA MET A 107 18.10 -2.71 -12.15
C MET A 107 17.26 -2.81 -10.86
N GLY A 108 17.80 -2.34 -9.74
CA GLY A 108 17.15 -2.35 -8.44
C GLY A 108 17.73 -1.29 -7.52
N ARG A 109 17.08 -1.05 -6.39
CA ARG A 109 17.56 -0.12 -5.35
C ARG A 109 17.25 -0.69 -3.97
N ARG A 110 18.18 -0.57 -3.03
CA ARG A 110 17.94 -0.85 -1.62
C ARG A 110 17.74 0.48 -0.89
N LEU A 111 16.60 0.63 -0.22
CA LEU A 111 16.27 1.83 0.55
C LEU A 111 16.04 1.44 2.02
N PRO A 112 17.06 1.49 2.89
CA PRO A 112 16.83 1.49 4.31
C PRO A 112 16.33 2.86 4.79
N LEU A 113 15.41 2.80 5.75
CA LEU A 113 14.88 3.94 6.46
C LEU A 113 15.31 3.81 7.92
N TYR A 114 15.86 4.90 8.47
CA TYR A 114 16.33 4.96 9.85
C TYR A 114 15.55 6.09 10.54
N GLN A 115 14.76 5.70 11.53
CA GLN A 115 13.89 6.57 12.32
C GLN A 115 14.07 6.22 13.80
#